data_AF-A0A351TFW1-F1
#
_entry.id   AF-A0A351TFW1-F1
#
_cell.length_a   1.000
_cell.length_b   1.000
_cell.length_c   1.000
_cell.angle_alpha   90.00
_cell.angle_beta   90.00
_cell.angle_gamma   90.00
#
_symmetry.space_group_name_H-M   'P 1'
#
loop_
_entity.id
_entity.type
_entity.pdbx_description
1 polymer ?
#
loop_
_entity_poly.entity_id
_entity_poly.type
_entity_poly.pdbx_seq_one_letter_code
_entity_poly.pdbx_strand_id
1 'polypeptide(L)'
;MDMALKGQRMTWAQIREAYPDQWVALTDVRYVDDDGINIESAIVVCAMADCDYTEQRLAFMREGREYEYERTADTRGFVGVTI
;
A
#
# COMPACT_ATOMS: atom_id res chain seq x y z
N MET A 1 8.04 14.21 -9.34
CA MET A 1 8.59 14.98 -8.20
C MET A 1 7.86 14.43 -6.98
N ASP A 2 8.19 13.20 -6.55
CA ASP A 2 7.27 12.33 -5.77
C ASP A 2 7.95 11.69 -4.55
N MET A 3 8.62 12.51 -3.74
CA MET A 3 9.23 12.07 -2.48
C MET A 3 8.49 12.54 -1.23
N ALA A 4 7.42 13.33 -1.35
CA ALA A 4 6.95 14.17 -0.24
C ALA A 4 6.07 13.48 0.82
N LEU A 5 5.59 12.25 0.62
CA LEU A 5 4.55 11.67 1.50
C LEU A 5 4.91 10.32 2.12
N LYS A 6 6.10 9.78 1.83
CA LYS A 6 6.56 8.52 2.44
C LYS A 6 6.75 8.69 3.94
N GLY A 7 6.23 7.75 4.73
CA GLY A 7 6.34 7.77 6.19
C GLY A 7 5.32 8.66 6.91
N GLN A 8 4.38 9.30 6.21
CA GLN A 8 3.27 10.02 6.82
C GLN A 8 2.01 9.16 6.84
N ARG A 9 1.22 9.28 7.91
CA ARG A 9 -0.12 8.69 7.98
C ARG A 9 -1.07 9.51 7.11
N MET A 10 -1.78 8.84 6.22
CA MET A 10 -2.72 9.43 5.28
C MET A 10 -4.03 8.64 5.29
N THR A 11 -5.15 9.32 5.03
CA THR A 11 -6.42 8.61 4.81
C THR A 11 -6.39 7.90 3.47
N TRP A 12 -7.23 6.87 3.30
CA TRP A 12 -7.29 6.13 2.04
C TRP A 12 -7.60 7.04 0.83
N ALA A 13 -8.49 8.02 1.00
CA ALA A 13 -8.79 9.01 -0.04
C ALA A 13 -7.55 9.83 -0.46
N GLN A 14 -6.74 10.27 0.51
CA GLN A 14 -5.52 11.04 0.21
C GLN A 14 -4.44 10.17 -0.45
N ILE A 15 -4.34 8.89 -0.06
CA ILE A 15 -3.41 7.94 -0.70
C ILE A 15 -3.79 7.76 -2.17
N ARG A 16 -5.08 7.61 -2.48
CA ARG A 16 -5.56 7.47 -3.86
C ARG A 16 -5.32 8.72 -4.70
N GLU A 17 -5.47 9.91 -4.12
CA GLU A 17 -5.19 11.17 -4.81
C GLU A 17 -3.69 11.34 -5.09
N ALA A 18 -2.84 10.95 -4.14
CA ALA A 18 -1.39 11.09 -4.25
C ALA A 18 -0.75 10.04 -5.20
N TYR A 19 -1.31 8.84 -5.26
CA TYR A 19 -0.73 7.71 -5.99
C TYR A 19 -1.72 7.06 -6.95
N PRO A 20 -2.42 7.78 -7.85
CA PRO A 20 -3.67 7.33 -8.47
C PRO A 20 -3.58 6.11 -9.39
N ASP A 21 -2.39 5.65 -9.80
CA ASP A 21 -2.22 4.42 -10.60
C ASP A 21 -0.95 3.67 -10.22
N GLN A 22 -0.79 3.44 -8.91
CA GLN A 22 0.39 2.77 -8.37
C GLN A 22 -0.01 1.74 -7.34
N TRP A 23 0.86 0.75 -7.15
CA TRP A 23 0.85 -0.11 -5.98
C TRP A 23 1.47 0.66 -4.83
N VAL A 24 0.78 0.73 -3.69
CA VAL A 24 1.35 1.28 -2.47
C VAL A 24 1.56 0.18 -1.45
N ALA A 25 2.74 0.15 -0.84
CA ALA A 25 3.01 -0.67 0.34
C ALA A 25 2.65 0.12 1.59
N LEU A 26 1.77 -0.44 2.41
CA LEU A 26 1.21 0.20 3.58
C LEU A 26 1.71 -0.47 4.86
N THR A 27 1.86 0.33 5.91
CA THR A 27 2.14 -0.13 7.27
C THR A 27 1.29 0.64 8.27
N ASP A 28 1.13 0.08 9.47
CA ASP A 28 0.32 0.68 10.54
C ASP A 28 -1.10 1.03 10.05
N VAL A 29 -1.72 0.06 9.36
CA VAL A 29 -3.03 0.20 8.71
C VAL A 29 -4.13 0.23 9.77
N ARG A 30 -5.02 1.21 9.66
CA ARG A 30 -6.27 1.28 10.41
C ARG A 30 -7.42 0.98 9.46
N TYR A 31 -8.26 0.06 9.87
CA TYR A 31 -9.44 -0.35 9.13
C TYR A 31 -10.68 0.40 9.63
N VAL A 32 -11.62 0.66 8.72
CA VAL A 32 -12.92 1.24 9.05
C VAL A 32 -13.65 0.25 9.93
N ASP A 33 -14.11 0.70 11.09
CA ASP A 33 -14.85 -0.12 12.07
C ASP A 33 -14.15 -1.45 12.43
N ASP A 34 -12.81 -1.48 12.38
CA ASP A 34 -11.99 -2.68 12.60
C ASP A 34 -12.39 -3.90 11.73
N ASP A 35 -12.91 -3.64 10.52
CA ASP A 35 -13.43 -4.70 9.64
C ASP A 35 -12.35 -5.56 8.98
N GLY A 36 -11.08 -5.15 9.05
CA GLY A 36 -9.94 -5.85 8.44
C GLY A 36 -9.93 -5.84 6.91
N ILE A 37 -10.76 -5.01 6.27
CA ILE A 37 -10.95 -4.98 4.82
C ILE A 37 -10.82 -3.55 4.29
N ASN A 38 -11.57 -2.60 4.83
CA ASN A 38 -11.63 -1.25 4.31
C ASN A 38 -10.62 -0.37 5.02
N ILE A 39 -9.66 0.19 4.29
CA ILE A 39 -8.64 1.06 4.90
C ILE A 39 -9.25 2.42 5.23
N GLU A 40 -9.15 2.83 6.48
CA GLU A 40 -9.42 4.20 6.94
C GLU A 40 -8.18 5.07 6.71
N SER A 41 -7.03 4.63 7.24
CA SER A 41 -5.75 5.34 7.13
C SER A 41 -4.55 4.41 7.26
N ALA A 42 -3.44 4.77 6.63
CA ALA A 42 -2.20 4.00 6.68
C ALA A 42 -0.97 4.87 6.47
N ILE A 43 0.22 4.31 6.73
CA ILE A 43 1.50 4.93 6.37
C ILE A 43 2.01 4.30 5.06
N VAL A 44 2.27 5.13 4.05
CA VAL A 44 2.85 4.67 2.78
C VAL A 44 4.36 4.52 2.93
N VAL A 45 4.86 3.29 2.72
CA VAL A 45 6.28 2.94 2.76
C VAL A 45 6.92 3.15 1.39
N CYS A 46 6.25 2.68 0.33
CA CYS A 46 6.68 2.90 -1.04
C CYS A 46 5.50 2.84 -2.01
N ALA A 47 5.69 3.47 -3.17
CA ALA A 47 4.81 3.35 -4.33
C ALA A 47 5.60 2.71 -5.48
N MET A 48 4.94 1.88 -6.29
CA MET A 48 5.56 1.10 -7.36
C MET A 48 4.68 1.10 -8.60
N ALA A 49 5.29 1.10 -9.78
CA ALA A 49 4.59 0.79 -11.02
C ALA A 49 4.35 -0.72 -11.14
N ASP A 50 3.48 -1.13 -12.08
CA ASP A 50 3.13 -2.54 -12.29
C ASP A 50 4.34 -3.44 -12.58
N CYS A 51 5.33 -2.95 -13.34
CA CYS A 51 6.54 -3.70 -13.65
C CYS A 51 7.46 -3.91 -12.43
N ASP A 52 7.39 -3.03 -11.44
CA ASP A 52 8.30 -3.00 -10.30
C ASP A 52 7.75 -3.80 -9.10
N TYR A 53 6.44 -4.04 -9.07
CA TYR A 53 5.76 -4.73 -7.97
C TYR A 53 6.41 -6.08 -7.65
N THR A 54 6.66 -6.92 -8.66
CA THR A 54 7.15 -8.29 -8.46
C THR A 54 8.52 -8.31 -7.80
N GLU A 55 9.45 -7.50 -8.30
CA GLU A 55 10.83 -7.44 -7.77
C GLU A 55 10.86 -6.88 -6.36
N GLN A 56 10.10 -5.79 -6.14
CA GLN A 56 10.03 -5.16 -4.83
C GLN A 56 9.35 -6.08 -3.79
N ARG A 57 8.30 -6.82 -4.18
CA ARG A 57 7.66 -7.82 -3.32
C ARG A 57 8.65 -8.93 -2.92
N LEU A 58 9.43 -9.44 -3.87
CA LEU A 58 10.46 -10.45 -3.60
C LEU A 58 11.55 -9.94 -2.64
N ALA A 59 11.95 -8.66 -2.77
CA ALA A 59 12.89 -8.04 -1.86
C ALA A 59 12.35 -7.98 -0.42
N PHE A 60 11.12 -7.51 -0.24
CA PHE A 60 10.50 -7.45 1.10
C PHE A 60 10.32 -8.83 1.73
N MET A 61 9.95 -9.85 0.95
CA MET A 61 9.88 -11.24 1.44
C MET A 61 11.24 -11.76 1.91
N ARG A 62 12.32 -11.44 1.18
CA ARG A 62 13.69 -11.81 1.60
C ARG A 62 14.15 -11.09 2.86
N GLU A 63 13.67 -9.87 3.08
CA GLU A 63 13.92 -9.09 4.30
C GLU A 63 13.08 -9.57 5.50
N GLY A 64 12.15 -10.51 5.30
CA GLY A 64 11.23 -10.97 6.35
C GLY A 64 10.24 -9.89 6.78
N ARG A 65 9.97 -8.90 5.93
CA ARG A 65 9.04 -7.80 6.24
C ARG A 65 7.70 -8.06 5.57
N GLU A 66 6.65 -7.92 6.36
CA GLU A 66 5.27 -8.05 5.91
C GLU A 66 4.68 -6.66 5.68
N TYR A 67 4.11 -6.48 4.49
CA TYR A 67 3.48 -5.24 4.03
C TYR A 67 2.17 -5.58 3.35
N GLU A 68 1.16 -4.76 3.57
CA GLU A 68 -0.08 -4.81 2.82
C GLU A 68 0.07 -3.97 1.56
N TYR A 69 -0.39 -4.50 0.42
CA TYR A 69 -0.29 -3.82 -0.87
C TYR A 69 -1.68 -3.61 -1.44
N GLU A 70 -1.98 -2.37 -1.83
CA GLU A 70 -3.22 -2.02 -2.49
C GLU A 70 -2.96 -1.14 -3.73
N ARG A 71 -3.75 -1.35 -4.79
CA ARG A 71 -3.73 -0.51 -6.00
C ARG A 71 -4.84 0.53 -5.90
N THR A 72 -4.51 1.77 -6.22
CA THR A 72 -5.30 2.98 -5.93
C THR A 72 -6.31 3.42 -7.01
N ALA A 73 -6.10 3.04 -8.28
CA ALA A 73 -6.87 3.55 -9.43
C ALA A 73 -8.19 2.82 -9.63
N ASP A 74 -8.13 1.51 -9.87
CA ASP A 74 -9.28 0.65 -10.14
C ASP A 74 -8.84 -0.84 -10.23
N THR A 75 -9.81 -1.71 -10.02
CA THR A 75 -9.75 -3.01 -9.33
C THR A 75 -9.54 -4.22 -10.25
N ARG A 76 -8.29 -4.72 -10.37
CA ARG A 76 -8.01 -6.14 -10.67
C ARG A 76 -6.76 -6.62 -9.94
N GLY A 77 -6.93 -7.09 -8.71
CA GLY A 77 -5.86 -7.81 -8.00
C GLY A 77 -6.00 -7.77 -6.49
N PHE A 78 -6.82 -8.69 -5.95
CA PHE A 78 -6.81 -9.07 -4.54
C PHE A 78 -5.66 -10.03 -4.28
N VAL A 79 -4.77 -9.73 -3.31
CA VAL A 79 -4.07 -10.75 -2.51
C VAL A 79 -3.79 -10.15 -1.13
N GLY A 80 -4.63 -10.53 -0.18
CA GLY A 80 -4.27 -10.50 1.24
C GLY A 80 -3.46 -11.75 1.58
N VAL A 81 -2.40 -11.58 2.37
CA VAL A 81 -1.89 -12.65 3.24
C VAL A 81 -1.38 -11.98 4.52
N THR A 82 -2.07 -12.23 5.62
CA THR A 82 -1.55 -12.17 6.98
C THR A 82 -0.97 -13.54 7.34
N ILE A 83 0.06 -13.59 8.17
CA ILE A 83 0.37 -14.78 8.98
C ILE A 83 -0.13 -14.54 10.40
#